data_AF-A0A918CJ99-F1
#
_entry.id   AF-A0A918CJ99-F1
#
_cell.length_a   1.000
_cell.length_b   1.000
_cell.length_c   1.000
_cell.angle_alpha   90.00
_cell.angle_beta   90.00
_cell.angle_gamma   90.00
#
_symmetry.space_group_name_H-M   'P 1'
#
loop_
_entity.id
_entity.type
_entity.pdbx_description
1 polymer ?
#
loop_
_entity_poly.entity_id
_entity_poly.type
_entity_poly.pdbx_seq_one_letter_code
_entity_poly.pdbx_strand_id
1 'polypeptide(L)'
;MRRDDFEIMAEFLRGRLSQDETLARTVKTGKDEGLMRLRDRVLADVEAKRRLLDWVTEPPPLPEGEELSGWRAHAWGVLVGVAADWKVDRRSRVIYELVAAYEGHADFRDEWKLVDGQPEGEPVAHEGSR
;
A
#
# COMPACT_ATOMS: atom_id res chain seq x y z
N MET A 1 3.83 -2.68 12.03
CA MET A 1 2.56 -3.29 11.57
C MET A 1 2.68 -4.79 11.67
N ARG A 2 1.73 -5.50 12.29
CA ARG A 2 1.77 -6.97 12.27
C ARG A 2 1.36 -7.44 10.87
N ARG A 3 1.91 -8.58 10.42
CA ARG A 3 1.54 -9.17 9.13
C ARG A 3 0.03 -9.38 9.00
N ASP A 4 -0.61 -9.76 10.10
CA ASP A 4 -2.05 -9.97 10.18
C ASP A 4 -2.85 -8.67 9.90
N ASP A 5 -2.39 -7.52 10.40
CA ASP A 5 -3.05 -6.23 10.18
C ASP A 5 -3.03 -5.84 8.70
N PHE A 6 -1.92 -6.13 8.03
CA PHE A 6 -1.73 -5.85 6.61
C PHE A 6 -2.66 -6.68 5.73
N GLU A 7 -2.79 -7.97 6.03
CA GLU A 7 -3.69 -8.87 5.30
C GLU A 7 -5.15 -8.46 5.50
N ILE A 8 -5.55 -8.10 6.73
CA ILE A 8 -6.90 -7.62 7.03
C ILE A 8 -7.21 -6.30 6.30
N MET A 9 -6.28 -5.33 6.31
CA MET A 9 -6.43 -4.07 5.57
C MET A 9 -6.56 -4.30 4.06
N ALA A 10 -5.76 -5.21 3.51
CA ALA A 10 -5.81 -5.55 2.09
C ALA A 10 -7.16 -6.18 1.72
N GLU A 11 -7.68 -7.11 2.53
CA GLU A 11 -9.00 -7.70 2.32
C GLU A 11 -10.13 -6.66 2.41
N PHE A 12 -10.08 -5.78 3.40
CA PHE A 12 -11.01 -4.65 3.53
C PHE A 12 -11.01 -3.79 2.27
N LEU A 13 -9.83 -3.38 1.79
CA LEU A 13 -9.69 -2.56 0.57
C LEU A 13 -10.22 -3.28 -0.66
N ARG A 14 -9.93 -4.58 -0.85
CA ARG A 14 -10.47 -5.35 -1.98
C ARG A 14 -11.99 -5.37 -1.97
N GLY A 15 -12.60 -5.62 -0.82
CA GLY A 15 -14.06 -5.62 -0.67
C GLY A 15 -14.67 -4.27 -1.00
N ARG A 16 -14.09 -3.19 -0.47
CA ARG A 16 -14.58 -1.82 -0.66
C ARG A 16 -14.45 -1.37 -2.12
N LEU A 17 -13.30 -1.58 -2.74
CA LEU A 17 -13.08 -1.26 -4.16
C LEU A 17 -14.05 -2.02 -5.08
N SER A 18 -14.35 -3.29 -4.78
CA SER A 18 -15.34 -4.06 -5.54
C SER A 18 -16.76 -3.51 -5.37
N GLN A 19 -17.11 -3.01 -4.18
CA GLN A 19 -18.39 -2.38 -3.93
C GLN A 19 -18.50 -1.04 -4.65
N ASP A 20 -17.47 -0.19 -4.57
CA ASP A 20 -17.41 1.10 -5.25
C ASP A 20 -17.53 0.93 -6.78
N GLU A 21 -16.85 -0.07 -7.35
CA GLU A 21 -16.99 -0.43 -8.76
C GLU A 21 -18.43 -0.80 -9.12
N THR A 22 -19.05 -1.67 -8.30
CA THR A 22 -20.42 -2.14 -8.52
C THR A 22 -21.42 -1.00 -8.46
N LEU A 23 -21.27 -0.11 -7.48
CA LEU A 23 -22.08 1.08 -7.33
C LEU A 23 -21.92 2.00 -8.53
N ALA A 24 -20.69 2.32 -8.94
CA ALA A 24 -20.41 3.15 -10.10
C ALA A 24 -21.04 2.56 -11.38
N ARG A 25 -20.93 1.25 -11.60
CA ARG A 25 -21.54 0.57 -12.76
C ARG A 25 -23.07 0.59 -12.75
N THR A 26 -23.69 0.61 -11.57
CA THR A 26 -25.14 0.62 -11.41
C THR A 26 -25.76 2.02 -11.62
N VAL A 27 -24.95 3.08 -11.59
CA VAL A 27 -25.42 4.45 -11.85
C VAL A 27 -25.99 4.55 -13.26
N LYS A 28 -27.29 4.86 -13.34
CA LYS A 28 -27.96 5.19 -14.59
C LYS A 28 -27.61 6.63 -14.98
N THR A 29 -26.71 6.77 -15.95
CA THR A 29 -26.23 8.09 -16.39
C THR A 29 -27.16 8.79 -17.38
N GLY A 30 -28.09 8.07 -18.02
CA GLY A 30 -29.04 8.66 -18.98
C GLY A 30 -28.33 9.47 -20.07
N LYS A 31 -28.80 10.70 -20.30
CA LYS A 31 -28.15 11.70 -21.18
C LYS A 31 -27.31 12.72 -20.39
N ASP A 32 -27.12 12.52 -19.09
CA ASP A 32 -26.37 13.43 -18.24
C ASP A 32 -24.86 13.16 -18.41
N GLU A 33 -24.20 14.03 -19.18
CA GLU A 33 -22.76 13.97 -19.39
C GLU A 33 -21.95 14.15 -18.10
N GLY A 34 -22.46 14.90 -17.13
CA GLY A 34 -21.82 15.09 -15.84
C GLY A 34 -21.76 13.77 -15.06
N LEU A 35 -22.88 13.05 -15.02
CA LEU A 35 -22.95 11.73 -14.39
C LEU A 35 -22.10 10.68 -15.13
N MET A 36 -22.03 10.73 -16.46
CA MET A 36 -21.12 9.86 -17.22
C MET A 36 -19.65 10.11 -16.85
N ARG A 37 -19.21 11.37 -16.87
CA ARG A 37 -17.82 11.71 -16.51
C ARG A 37 -17.49 11.37 -15.06
N LEU A 38 -18.43 11.58 -14.15
CA LEU A 38 -18.25 11.21 -12.75
C LEU A 38 -18.11 9.69 -12.58
N ARG A 39 -18.99 8.91 -13.22
CA ARG A 39 -18.89 7.45 -13.22
C ARG A 39 -17.54 6.99 -13.74
N ASP A 40 -17.13 7.50 -14.89
CA ASP A 40 -15.88 7.08 -15.53
C ASP A 40 -14.67 7.47 -14.67
N ARG A 41 -14.71 8.61 -13.99
CA ARG A 41 -13.70 9.02 -13.00
C ARG A 41 -13.64 8.08 -11.80
N VAL A 42 -14.79 7.67 -11.25
CA VAL A 42 -14.84 6.73 -10.13
C VAL A 42 -14.27 5.37 -10.55
N LEU A 43 -14.60 4.89 -11.75
CA LEU A 43 -14.04 3.63 -12.26
C LEU A 43 -12.52 3.72 -12.46
N ALA A 44 -12.02 4.85 -12.96
CA ALA A 44 -10.59 5.08 -13.10
C ALA A 44 -9.87 5.14 -11.74
N ASP A 45 -10.48 5.78 -10.74
CA ASP A 45 -9.96 5.84 -9.37
C ASP A 45 -9.90 4.45 -8.71
N VAL A 46 -10.97 3.66 -8.84
CA VAL A 46 -11.02 2.28 -8.35
C VAL A 46 -9.91 1.43 -8.97
N GLU A 47 -9.71 1.53 -10.29
CA GLU A 47 -8.66 0.80 -10.98
C GLU A 47 -7.26 1.24 -10.54
N ALA A 48 -7.04 2.54 -10.32
CA ALA A 48 -5.77 3.03 -9.79
C ALA A 48 -5.48 2.50 -8.38
N LYS A 49 -6.48 2.53 -7.49
CA LYS A 49 -6.38 1.99 -6.12
C LYS A 49 -6.14 0.48 -6.12
N ARG A 50 -6.77 -0.26 -7.05
CA ARG A 50 -6.53 -1.70 -7.24
C ARG A 50 -5.08 -1.99 -7.60
N ARG A 51 -4.51 -1.28 -8.57
CA ARG A 51 -3.10 -1.44 -8.96
C ARG A 51 -2.13 -1.12 -7.84
N LEU A 52 -2.44 -0.08 -7.05
CA LEU A 52 -1.63 0.26 -5.87
C LEU A 52 -1.71 -0.85 -4.82
N LEU A 53 -2.89 -1.41 -4.57
CA LEU A 53 -3.07 -2.53 -3.66
C LEU A 53 -2.33 -3.79 -4.14
N ASP A 54 -2.38 -4.09 -5.44
CA ASP A 54 -1.64 -5.21 -6.02
C ASP A 54 -0.13 -5.02 -5.84
N TRP A 55 0.39 -3.82 -6.13
CA TRP A 55 1.81 -3.50 -5.93
C TRP A 55 2.26 -3.57 -4.46
N VAL A 56 1.40 -3.15 -3.54
CA VAL A 56 1.64 -3.22 -2.09
C VAL A 56 1.68 -4.68 -1.62
N THR A 57 0.80 -5.53 -2.15
CA THR A 57 0.68 -6.94 -1.76
C THR A 57 1.60 -7.90 -2.52
N GLU A 58 2.26 -7.44 -3.59
CA GLU A 58 3.21 -8.23 -4.37
C GLU A 58 4.41 -8.66 -3.52
N PRO A 59 4.78 -9.95 -3.48
CA PRO A 59 5.96 -10.41 -2.76
C PRO A 59 7.21 -9.69 -3.27
N PRO A 60 8.13 -9.22 -2.40
CA PRO A 60 9.37 -8.63 -2.89
C PRO A 60 10.14 -9.67 -3.70
N PRO A 61 10.61 -9.33 -4.92
CA PRO A 61 11.48 -10.22 -5.66
C PRO A 61 12.75 -10.43 -4.83
N LEU A 62 12.96 -11.65 -4.37
CA LEU A 62 14.21 -12.04 -3.74
C LEU A 62 15.25 -12.13 -4.85
N PRO A 63 16.37 -11.39 -4.78
CA PRO A 63 17.43 -11.61 -5.74
C PRO A 63 17.93 -13.04 -5.59
N GLU A 64 17.89 -13.81 -6.69
CA GLU A 64 18.50 -15.14 -6.76
C GLU A 64 19.98 -14.98 -6.41
N GLY A 65 20.40 -15.61 -5.32
CA GLY A 65 21.77 -15.49 -4.84
C GLY A 65 22.73 -16.12 -5.84
N GLU A 66 23.55 -15.30 -6.50
CA GLU A 66 24.87 -15.78 -6.91
C GLU A 66 25.56 -16.38 -5.68
N GLU A 67 26.32 -17.46 -5.85
CA GLU A 67 27.06 -18.15 -4.79
C GLU A 67 28.09 -17.19 -4.13
N LEU A 68 27.62 -16.36 -3.21
CA LEU A 68 28.44 -15.47 -2.40
C LEU A 68 28.91 -16.24 -1.18
N SER A 69 30.23 -16.33 -0.97
CA SER A 69 30.82 -16.98 0.19
C SER A 69 31.45 -15.98 1.17
N GLY A 70 31.47 -16.35 2.46
CA GLY A 70 32.10 -15.58 3.53
C GLY A 70 31.44 -14.23 3.81
N TRP A 71 32.24 -13.19 4.05
CA TRP A 71 31.77 -11.86 4.43
C TRP A 71 30.83 -11.22 3.40
N ARG A 72 30.96 -11.59 2.12
CA ARG A 72 30.10 -11.10 1.03
C ARG A 72 28.67 -11.62 1.14
N ALA A 73 28.49 -12.87 1.57
CA ALA A 73 27.16 -13.43 1.82
C ALA A 73 26.47 -12.72 3.00
N HIS A 74 27.24 -12.38 4.04
CA HIS A 74 26.72 -11.66 5.20
C HIS A 74 26.35 -10.20 4.85
N ALA A 75 27.22 -9.49 4.14
CA ALA A 75 26.94 -8.13 3.66
C ALA A 75 25.73 -8.11 2.71
N TRP A 76 25.62 -9.10 1.82
CA TRP A 76 24.46 -9.26 0.95
C TRP A 76 23.17 -9.54 1.72
N GLY A 77 23.22 -10.40 2.73
CA GLY A 77 22.08 -10.66 3.62
C GLY A 77 21.60 -9.40 4.36
N VAL A 78 22.53 -8.55 4.83
CA VAL A 78 22.18 -7.26 5.44
C VAL A 78 21.58 -6.30 4.41
N LEU A 79 22.14 -6.20 3.21
CA LEU A 79 21.64 -5.33 2.13
C LEU A 79 20.24 -5.74 1.66
N VAL A 80 20.03 -7.05 1.47
CA VAL A 80 18.71 -7.62 1.14
C VAL A 80 17.74 -7.40 2.30
N GLY A 81 18.18 -7.59 3.55
CA GLY A 81 17.38 -7.33 4.74
C GLY A 81 16.92 -5.87 4.82
N VAL A 82 17.84 -4.91 4.67
CA VAL A 82 17.53 -3.46 4.69
C VAL A 82 16.66 -3.07 3.50
N ALA A 83 16.93 -3.57 2.30
CA ALA A 83 16.11 -3.28 1.12
C ALA A 83 14.70 -3.87 1.22
N ALA A 84 14.56 -5.06 1.83
CA ALA A 84 13.26 -5.64 2.12
C ALA A 84 12.52 -4.82 3.17
N ASP A 85 13.20 -4.39 4.24
CA ASP A 85 12.61 -3.61 5.33
C ASP A 85 12.15 -2.22 4.86
N TRP A 86 12.98 -1.50 4.09
CA TRP A 86 12.59 -0.23 3.44
C TRP A 86 11.40 -0.38 2.48
N LYS A 87 11.33 -1.47 1.71
CA LYS A 87 10.18 -1.73 0.84
C LYS A 87 8.93 -2.04 1.63
N VAL A 88 9.05 -2.80 2.72
CA VAL A 88 7.93 -3.10 3.62
C VAL A 88 7.43 -1.81 4.25
N ASP A 89 8.30 -0.94 4.76
CA ASP A 89 7.91 0.34 5.37
C ASP A 89 7.18 1.25 4.36
N ARG A 90 7.74 1.42 3.16
CA ARG A 90 7.10 2.22 2.11
C ARG A 90 5.75 1.66 1.66
N ARG A 91 5.63 0.34 1.51
CA ARG A 91 4.36 -0.33 1.16
C ARG A 91 3.34 -0.24 2.28
N SER A 92 3.79 -0.30 3.54
CA SER A 92 2.95 -0.10 4.72
C SER A 92 2.34 1.29 4.70
N ARG A 93 3.12 2.34 4.43
CA ARG A 93 2.56 3.69 4.33
C ARG A 93 1.44 3.80 3.27
N VAL A 94 1.65 3.22 2.09
CA VAL A 94 0.65 3.24 1.02
C VAL A 94 -0.63 2.51 1.42
N ILE A 95 -0.56 1.38 2.14
CA ILE A 95 -1.77 0.69 2.60
C ILE A 95 -2.55 1.54 3.62
N TYR A 96 -1.86 2.21 4.55
CA TYR A 96 -2.49 3.11 5.51
C TYR A 96 -3.16 4.29 4.83
N GLU A 97 -2.51 4.93 3.85
CA GLU A 97 -3.10 6.03 3.09
C GLU A 97 -4.34 5.57 2.29
N LEU A 98 -4.32 4.37 1.71
CA LEU A 98 -5.48 3.80 1.02
C LEU A 98 -6.64 3.51 1.99
N VAL A 99 -6.36 2.98 3.18
CA VAL A 99 -7.37 2.69 4.20
C VAL A 99 -7.95 3.97 4.78
N ALA A 100 -7.13 4.99 5.02
CA ALA A 100 -7.55 6.29 5.54
C ALA A 100 -8.53 7.01 4.61
N ALA A 101 -8.51 6.74 3.30
CA ALA A 101 -9.53 7.24 2.37
C ALA A 101 -10.96 6.77 2.70
N TYR A 102 -11.10 5.74 3.55
CA TYR A 102 -12.37 5.20 4.04
C TYR A 102 -12.63 5.54 5.52
N GLU A 103 -11.90 6.50 6.10
CA GLU A 103 -12.17 6.99 7.45
C GLU A 103 -13.63 7.48 7.55
N GLY A 104 -14.37 6.95 8.54
CA GLY A 104 -15.80 7.21 8.71
C GLY A 104 -16.74 6.16 8.09
N HIS A 105 -16.21 5.13 7.42
CA HIS A 105 -17.02 3.98 7.01
C HIS A 105 -17.33 3.06 8.21
N ALA A 106 -18.50 2.42 8.24
CA ALA A 106 -18.93 1.57 9.37
C ALA A 106 -18.01 0.37 9.70
N ASP A 107 -17.21 -0.05 8.71
CA ASP A 107 -16.30 -1.19 8.81
C ASP A 107 -14.84 -0.74 8.98
N PHE A 108 -14.61 0.58 9.04
CA PHE A 108 -13.32 1.15 9.34
C PHE A 108 -13.00 0.90 10.81
N ARG A 109 -11.79 0.40 11.10
CA ARG A 109 -11.31 0.23 12.47
C ARG A 109 -10.52 1.46 12.87
N ASP A 110 -10.82 2.02 14.05
CA ASP A 110 -10.10 3.18 14.59
C ASP A 110 -8.58 2.96 14.70
N GLU A 111 -8.17 1.70 14.86
CA GLU A 111 -6.77 1.26 14.89
C GLU A 111 -6.01 1.52 13.59
N TRP A 112 -6.71 1.72 12.47
CA TRP A 112 -6.13 1.97 11.15
C TRP A 112 -5.99 3.45 10.82
N LYS A 113 -6.52 4.30 11.69
CA LYS A 113 -6.39 5.74 11.55
C LYS A 113 -4.91 6.11 11.57
N LEU A 114 -4.46 6.78 10.52
CA LEU A 114 -3.15 7.41 10.50
C LEU A 114 -3.11 8.44 11.64
N VAL A 115 -2.33 8.15 12.67
CA VAL A 115 -1.99 9.15 13.68
C VAL A 115 -0.99 10.09 13.02
N ASP A 116 -1.33 11.39 12.91
CA ASP A 116 -0.41 12.45 12.51
C ASP A 116 0.83 12.39 13.43
N GLY A 117 1.90 11.71 12.99
CA GLY A 117 3.05 11.43 13.85
C GLY A 117 3.75 10.09 13.65
N GLN A 118 3.42 9.28 12.63
CA GLN A 118 4.34 8.22 12.21
C GLN A 118 5.62 8.90 11.71
N PRO A 119 6.78 8.71 12.39
CA PRO A 119 7.96 9.51 12.15
C PRO A 119 8.35 9.38 10.68
N GLU A 120 8.42 10.51 9.98
CA GLU A 120 9.21 10.60 8.76
C GLU A 120 10.57 10.01 9.10
N GLY A 121 10.96 8.91 8.45
CA GLY A 121 12.25 8.29 8.71
C GLY A 121 13.33 9.35 8.58
N GLU A 122 13.86 9.82 9.71
CA GLU A 122 14.99 10.73 9.71
C GLU A 122 16.10 10.04 8.92
N PRO A 123 16.70 10.71 7.91
CA PRO A 123 17.85 10.15 7.25
C PRO A 123 18.92 9.96 8.32
N VAL A 124 19.32 8.71 8.56
CA VAL A 124 20.40 8.38 9.50
C VAL A 124 21.64 9.14 9.06
N ALA A 125 21.93 10.23 9.77
CA ALA A 125 23.15 10.97 9.57
C ALA A 125 24.31 10.06 10.01
N HIS A 126 25.03 9.52 9.05
CA HIS A 126 26.32 8.88 9.32
C HIS A 126 27.30 9.98 9.75
N GLU A 127 27.41 10.23 11.05
CA GLU A 127 28.54 10.96 11.59
C GLU A 127 29.81 10.14 11.33
N GLY A 128 30.65 10.68 10.44
CA GLY A 128 31.97 10.15 10.17
C GLY A 128 32.85 10.30 11.40
N SER A 129 33.33 9.18 11.93
CA SER A 129 34.47 9.18 12.85
C SER A 129 35.73 9.63 12.12
N ARG A 130 36.30 10.74 12.59
CA ARG A 130 37.72 11.06 12.47
C ARG A 130 38.53 10.24 13.45
#